data_AF-A0A815JTV8-F1
#
_entry.id   AF-A0A815JTV8-F1
#
_cell.length_a   1.000
_cell.length_b   1.000
_cell.length_c   1.000
_cell.angle_alpha   90.00
_cell.angle_beta   90.00
_cell.angle_gamma   90.00
#
_symmetry.space_group_name_H-M   'P 1'
#
loop_
_entity.id
_entity.type
_entity.pdbx_description
1 polymer ?
#
loop_
_entity_poly.entity_id
_entity_poly.type
_entity_poly.pdbx_seq_one_letter_code
_entity_poly.pdbx_strand_id
1 'polypeptide(L)' 'IFIYDCSAGIGRTGCFIALSNGIKQLNQERVVDIVRIICNLRRDRGGMIQTHDQYQFLYQALSEYARTLQ' A
#
# COMPACT_ATOMS: atom_id res chain seq x y z
N ILE A 1 14.95 -14.64 -0.20
CA ILE A 1 15.49 -13.29 0.08
C ILE A 1 15.33 -12.47 -1.20
N PHE A 2 14.33 -11.58 -1.27
CA PHE A 2 14.18 -10.70 -2.44
C PHE A 2 14.81 -9.35 -2.12
N ILE A 3 16.01 -9.14 -2.64
CA ILE A 3 16.71 -7.85 -2.62
C ILE A 3 16.55 -7.27 -4.03
N TYR A 4 15.61 -6.34 -4.19
CA TYR A 4 15.45 -5.56 -5.43
C TYR A 4 15.58 -4.08 -5.09
N ASP A 5 16.75 -3.54 -5.39
CA ASP A 5 17.24 -2.16 -5.34
C ASP A 5 16.91 -1.29 -4.12
N CYS A 6 17.97 -0.82 -3.47
CA CYS A 6 17.99 -0.06 -2.25
C CYS A 6 18.43 1.37 -2.61
N SER A 7 17.49 2.25 -2.99
CA SER A 7 17.83 3.65 -3.27
C SER A 7 17.04 4.69 -2.45
N ALA A 8 15.89 4.34 -1.87
CA ALA A 8 15.27 5.16 -0.83
C ALA A 8 14.34 4.29 0.02
N GLY A 9 14.60 4.14 1.32
CA GLY A 9 13.79 3.37 2.28
C GLY A 9 12.38 3.91 2.54
N ILE A 10 11.83 4.68 1.59
CA ILE A 10 10.57 5.41 1.64
C ILE A 10 9.51 4.72 0.76
N GLY A 11 9.89 4.18 -0.40
CA GLY A 11 8.95 3.55 -1.35
C GLY A 11 8.47 2.16 -0.95
N ARG A 12 9.39 1.25 -0.59
CA ARG A 12 9.05 -0.16 -0.27
C ARG A 12 8.40 -0.31 1.11
N THR A 13 8.92 0.40 2.11
CA THR A 13 8.31 0.48 3.44
C THR A 13 6.94 1.14 3.37
N GLY A 14 6.78 2.18 2.54
CA GLY A 14 5.49 2.82 2.31
C GLY A 14 4.47 1.93 1.64
N CYS A 15 4.86 1.21 0.58
CA CYS A 15 3.98 0.21 -0.04
C CYS A 15 3.61 -0.91 0.93
N PHE A 16 4.55 -1.42 1.72
CA PHE A 16 4.27 -2.50 2.67
C PHE A 16 3.30 -2.07 3.78
N ILE A 17 3.51 -0.89 4.37
CA ILE A 17 2.61 -0.36 5.40
C ILE A 17 1.24 -0.04 4.79
N ALA A 18 1.19 0.54 3.59
CA ALA A 18 -0.06 0.80 2.88
C ALA A 18 -0.84 -0.49 2.62
N LEU A 19 -0.16 -1.53 2.13
CA LEU A 19 -0.74 -2.82 1.83
C LEU A 19 -1.26 -3.51 3.09
N SER A 20 -0.47 -3.49 4.17
CA SER A 20 -0.88 -4.06 5.46
C SER A 20 -2.11 -3.37 6.03
N ASN A 21 -2.18 -2.03 5.96
CA ASN A 21 -3.38 -1.28 6.36
C ASN A 21 -4.57 -1.60 5.48
N GLY A 22 -4.39 -1.68 4.15
CA GLY A 22 -5.47 -2.01 3.22
C GLY A 22 -6.02 -3.42 3.42
N ILE A 23 -5.14 -4.40 3.66
CA ILE A 23 -5.54 -5.78 3.99
C ILE A 23 -6.34 -5.84 5.30
N LYS A 24 -5.91 -5.12 6.34
CA LYS A 24 -6.67 -5.03 7.59
C LYS A 24 -8.06 -4.43 7.37
N GLN A 25 -8.15 -3.36 6.59
CA GLN A 25 -9.40 -2.69 6.28
C GLN A 25 -10.33 -3.60 5.45
N LEU A 26 -9.80 -4.30 4.44
CA LEU A 26 -10.55 -5.32 3.69
C LEU A 26 -11.07 -6.45 4.58
N ASN A 27 -10.29 -6.89 5.56
CA ASN A 27 -10.72 -7.95 6.48
C ASN A 27 -11.81 -7.50 7.46
N GLN A 28 -11.78 -6.23 7.90
CA GLN A 28 -12.72 -5.70 8.89
C GLN A 28 -13.99 -5.13 8.25
N GLU A 29 -13.84 -4.33 7.20
CA GLU A 29 -14.91 -3.51 6.62
C GLU A 29 -15.35 -4.01 5.24
N ARG A 30 -14.62 -4.97 4.64
CA ARG A 30 -14.80 -5.42 3.23
C ARG A 30 -14.67 -4.30 2.20
N VAL A 31 -14.15 -3.15 2.61
CA VAL A 31 -13.91 -1.95 1.81
C VAL A 31 -12.50 -1.44 2.10
N VAL A 32 -11.84 -0.86 1.11
CA VAL A 32 -10.52 -0.24 1.29
C VAL A 32 -10.45 1.10 0.60
N ASP A 33 -9.90 2.09 1.30
CA ASP A 33 -9.67 3.43 0.76
C ASP A 33 -8.17 3.71 0.67
N ILE A 34 -7.63 3.43 -0.51
CA ILE A 34 -6.19 3.57 -0.81
C ILE A 34 -5.75 5.03 -0.72
N VAL A 35 -6.61 5.97 -1.15
CA VAL A 35 -6.28 7.40 -1.12
C VAL A 35 -6.15 7.87 0.32
N ARG A 36 -7.07 7.46 1.20
CA ARG A 36 -6.99 7.79 2.63
C ARG A 36 -5.76 7.18 3.29
N ILE A 37 -5.41 5.93 2.96
CA ILE A 37 -4.18 5.28 3.46
C ILE A 37 -2.94 6.08 3.04
N ILE A 38 -2.84 6.49 1.77
CA ILE A 38 -1.70 7.26 1.27
C ILE A 38 -1.64 8.65 1.91
N CYS A 39 -2.78 9.33 2.05
CA CYS A 39 -2.85 10.62 2.75
C CYS A 39 -2.37 10.52 4.19
N ASN A 40 -2.76 9.47 4.92
CA ASN A 40 -2.30 9.23 6.28
C ASN A 40 -0.79 8.93 6.32
N LEU A 41 -0.30 8.08 5.42
CA LEU A 41 1.13 7.77 5.32
C LEU A 41 1.98 8.99 4.99
N ARG A 42 1.50 9.88 4.11
CA ARG A 42 2.18 11.14 3.79
C ARG A 42 2.14 12.15 4.93
N ARG A 43 1.11 12.10 5.79
CA ARG A 43 1.03 12.91 7.01
C ARG A 43 2.04 12.43 8.05
N ASP A 44 2.15 11.12 8.25
CA ASP A 44 3.07 10.53 9.23
C ASP A 44 4.53 10.61 8.77
N ARG A 45 4.78 10.40 7.47
CA ARG A 45 6.10 10.51 6.85
C ARG A 45 5.97 11.10 5.45
N GLY A 46 6.30 12.38 5.33
CA GLY A 46 6.28 13.10 4.06
C GLY A 46 7.02 12.35 2.96
N GLY A 47 6.40 12.27 1.77
CA GLY A 47 7.00 11.63 0.60
C GLY A 47 6.75 10.12 0.48
N MET A 48 5.81 9.54 1.22
CA MET A 48 5.37 8.15 1.01
C MET A 48 4.52 8.03 -0.27
N ILE A 49 4.84 7.01 -1.08
CA ILE A 49 4.20 6.69 -2.37
C ILE A 49 4.28 7.85 -3.36
N GLN A 50 5.41 7.95 -4.06
CA GLN A 50 5.69 9.09 -4.96
C GLN A 50 5.41 8.77 -6.42
N THR A 51 5.47 7.50 -6.81
CA THR A 51 5.37 7.08 -8.21
C THR A 51 4.02 6.45 -8.51
N HIS A 52 3.56 6.64 -9.75
CA HIS A 52 2.34 6.02 -10.27
C HIS A 52 2.39 4.49 -10.14
N ASP A 53 3.55 3.89 -10.43
CA ASP A 53 3.75 2.44 -10.36
C ASP A 53 3.51 1.88 -8.95
N GLN A 54 3.90 2.62 -7.89
CA GLN A 54 3.66 2.20 -6.50
C GLN A 54 2.16 2.24 -6.17
N TYR A 55 1.45 3.25 -6.66
CA TYR A 55 0.00 3.35 -6.51
C TYR A 55 -0.72 2.21 -7.25
N GLN A 56 -0.32 1.97 -8.50
CA GLN A 56 -0.88 0.90 -9.33
C GLN A 56 -0.62 -0.47 -8.72
N PHE A 57 0.59 -0.72 -8.21
CA PHE A 57 0.92 -1.96 -7.50
C PHE A 57 0.02 -2.18 -6.28
N LEU A 58 -0.19 -1.16 -5.46
CA LEU A 58 -1.09 -1.24 -4.30
C LEU A 58 -2.52 -1.58 -4.69
N TYR A 59 -3.02 -0.91 -5.72
CA TYR A 59 -4.36 -1.17 -6.23
C TYR A 59 -4.51 -2.61 -6.72
N GLN A 60 -3.56 -3.09 -7.53
CA GLN A 60 -3.56 -4.46 -8.04
C GLN A 60 -3.46 -5.49 -6.90
N ALA A 61 -2.54 -5.29 -5.96
CA ALA A 61 -2.33 -6.23 -4.84
C ALA A 61 -3.56 -6.31 -3.91
N LEU A 62 -4.18 -5.17 -3.58
CA LEU A 62 -5.39 -5.14 -2.75
C LEU A 62 -6.61 -5.69 -3.49
N SER A 63 -6.75 -5.42 -4.78
CA SER A 63 -7.83 -5.98 -5.60
C SER A 63 -7.72 -7.50 -5.73
N GLU A 64 -6.51 -8.03 -5.87
CA GLU A 64 -6.27 -9.48 -5.91
C GLU A 64 -6.60 -10.13 -4.56
N TYR A 65 -6.17 -9.50 -3.47
CA TYR A 65 -6.47 -9.96 -2.12
C TYR A 65 -7.98 -9.94 -1.83
N ALA A 66 -8.68 -8.87 -2.24
CA ALA A 66 -10.13 -8.77 -2.12
C ALA A 66 -10.85 -9.91 -2.87
N ARG A 67 -10.34 -10.33 -4.04
CA ARG A 67 -10.89 -11.47 -4.78
C ARG A 67 -10.69 -12.80 -4.06
N THR A 68 -9.57 -12.96 -3.35
CA THR A 68 -9.28 -14.19 -2.57
C THR A 68 -10.14 -14.28 -1.30
N LEU A 69 -10.70 -13.15 -0.85
CA LEU A 69 -11.58 -13.07 0.31
C LEU A 69 -13.07 -13.36 0.00
N GLN A 70 -13.43 -13.50 -1.29
CA GLN A 70 -14.74 -14.02 -1.73
C GLN A 70 -14.75 -15.55 -1.65
#